data_AF-A0A4C1TSU0-F1
#
_entry.id   AF-A0A4C1TSU0-F1
#
_cell.length_a   1.000
_cell.length_b   1.000
_cell.length_c   1.000
_cell.angle_alpha   90.00
_cell.angle_beta   90.00
_cell.angle_gamma   90.00
#
_symmetry.space_group_name_H-M   'P 1'
#
loop_
_entity.id
_entity.type
_entity.pdbx_description
1 polymer ?
#
loop_
_entity_poly.entity_id
_entity_poly.type
_entity_poly.pdbx_seq_one_letter_code
_entity_poly.pdbx_strand_id
1 'polypeptide(L)'
;MFALVMSEDRLSLQQRRQEIISGALKVKELAYMHSEGILAGELKHGPLALVDDEMPVLMIVLRDPVYIKCMNALQQVTSRKVDLLLFANKAMKKPNRFLREAWKYHAL
;
A
#
# COMPACT_ATOMS: atom_id res chain seq x y z
N MET A 1 -4.51 -6.51 -15.12
CA MET A 1 -4.21 -5.42 -14.18
C MET A 1 -3.98 -6.02 -12.80
N PHE A 2 -2.81 -5.76 -12.22
CA PHE A 2 -2.35 -6.33 -10.95
C PHE A 2 -2.58 -5.32 -9.82
N ALA A 3 -3.11 -5.72 -8.67
CA ALA A 3 -3.36 -4.84 -7.53
C ALA A 3 -2.48 -5.21 -6.33
N LEU A 4 -1.64 -4.28 -5.87
CA LEU A 4 -0.79 -4.48 -4.69
C LEU A 4 -1.46 -3.89 -3.45
N VAL A 5 -1.69 -4.70 -2.42
CA VAL A 5 -2.24 -4.25 -1.13
C VAL A 5 -1.13 -4.26 -0.09
N MET A 6 -0.85 -3.10 0.51
CA MET A 6 0.26 -2.94 1.45
C MET A 6 -0.16 -2.47 2.85
N SER A 7 0.39 -3.07 3.90
CA SER A 7 0.33 -2.57 5.28
C SER A 7 1.60 -2.94 6.09
N GLU A 8 1.65 -2.47 7.33
CA GLU A 8 2.81 -2.39 8.22
C GLU A 8 3.45 -3.77 8.58
N ASP A 9 4.73 -3.77 8.98
CA ASP A 9 5.54 -4.97 9.29
C ASP A 9 6.14 -5.00 10.72
N ARG A 10 5.92 -6.14 11.40
CA ARG A 10 6.72 -6.80 12.47
C ARG A 10 6.65 -6.40 13.96
N LEU A 11 5.98 -5.34 14.39
CA LEU A 11 5.83 -5.06 15.84
C LEU A 11 4.48 -5.47 16.44
N SER A 12 3.47 -5.73 15.62
CA SER A 12 2.23 -6.39 16.05
C SER A 12 2.06 -7.73 15.33
N LEU A 13 2.05 -8.80 16.12
CA LEU A 13 1.69 -10.19 15.81
C LEU A 13 0.66 -10.35 14.68
N GLN A 14 0.92 -11.30 13.76
CA GLN A 14 0.02 -12.13 12.90
C GLN A 14 -1.23 -11.50 12.23
N GLN A 15 -2.01 -10.69 12.95
CA GLN A 15 -3.32 -10.17 12.57
C GLN A 15 -3.29 -9.32 11.30
N ARG A 16 -2.41 -8.32 11.21
CA ARG A 16 -2.36 -7.42 10.04
C ARG A 16 -1.95 -8.11 8.74
N ARG A 17 -1.08 -9.12 8.84
CA ARG A 17 -0.71 -9.94 7.68
C ARG A 17 -1.94 -10.67 7.14
N GLN A 18 -2.75 -11.24 8.05
CA GLN A 18 -3.99 -11.90 7.66
C GLN A 18 -5.01 -10.91 7.09
N GLU A 19 -5.12 -9.70 7.64
CA GLU A 19 -5.99 -8.63 7.11
C GLU A 19 -5.61 -8.22 5.69
N ILE A 20 -4.31 -8.03 5.41
CA ILE A 20 -3.81 -7.67 4.08
C ILE A 20 -4.07 -8.80 3.08
N ILE A 21 -3.75 -10.04 3.44
CA ILE A 21 -3.95 -11.20 2.58
C ILE A 21 -5.45 -11.39 2.31
N SER A 22 -6.29 -11.25 3.33
CA SER A 22 -7.74 -11.33 3.20
C SER A 22 -8.30 -10.20 2.34
N GLY A 23 -7.77 -8.98 2.49
CA GLY A 23 -8.14 -7.82 1.66
C GLY A 23 -7.77 -8.05 0.20
N ALA A 24 -6.55 -8.51 -0.09
CA ALA A 24 -6.15 -8.88 -1.43
C ALA A 24 -7.04 -9.98 -1.99
N LEU A 25 -7.30 -11.06 -1.24
CA LEU A 25 -8.21 -12.12 -1.65
C LEU A 25 -9.60 -11.59 -2.00
N LYS A 26 -10.12 -10.62 -1.23
CA LYS A 26 -11.43 -10.04 -1.51
C LYS A 26 -11.46 -9.21 -2.80
N VAL A 27 -10.37 -8.52 -3.12
CA VAL A 27 -10.21 -7.84 -4.42
C VAL A 27 -10.22 -8.86 -5.57
N LYS A 28 -9.53 -10.00 -5.39
CA LYS A 28 -9.55 -11.13 -6.34
C LYS A 28 -10.96 -11.66 -6.56
N GLU A 29 -11.73 -11.85 -5.49
CA GLU A 29 -13.10 -12.39 -5.54
C GLU A 29 -14.11 -11.42 -6.17
N LEU A 30 -14.07 -10.13 -5.81
CA LEU A 30 -15.09 -9.15 -6.18
C LEU A 30 -14.79 -8.42 -7.49
N ALA A 31 -13.53 -8.12 -7.75
CA ALA A 31 -13.13 -7.32 -8.91
C ALA A 31 -12.49 -8.16 -10.03
N TYR A 32 -12.27 -9.46 -9.81
CA TYR A 32 -11.57 -10.36 -10.75
C TYR A 32 -10.19 -9.85 -11.19
N MET A 33 -9.59 -8.96 -10.39
CA MET A 33 -8.25 -8.44 -10.60
C MET A 33 -7.26 -9.34 -9.88
N HIS A 34 -6.14 -9.67 -10.53
CA HIS A 34 -5.06 -10.35 -9.84
C HIS A 34 -4.51 -9.42 -8.76
N SER A 35 -4.62 -9.79 -7.49
CA SER A 35 -4.15 -8.98 -6.37
C SER A 35 -3.20 -9.75 -5.45
N GLU A 36 -2.24 -9.05 -4.87
CA GLU A 36 -1.33 -9.61 -3.87
C GLU A 36 -1.25 -8.72 -2.64
N GLY A 37 -1.26 -9.37 -1.47
CA GLY A 37 -1.11 -8.72 -0.18
C GLY A 37 0.34 -8.79 0.27
N ILE A 38 1.02 -7.64 0.39
CA ILE A 38 2.46 -7.54 0.63
C ILE A 38 2.75 -6.62 1.81
N LEU A 39 3.64 -7.03 2.70
CA LEU A 39 4.07 -6.18 3.81
C LEU A 39 5.03 -5.10 3.32
N ALA A 40 4.97 -3.90 3.90
CA ALA A 40 5.85 -2.80 3.50
C ALA A 40 7.35 -3.14 3.60
N GLY A 41 7.73 -4.01 4.53
CA GLY A 41 9.10 -4.52 4.66
C GLY A 41 9.54 -5.47 3.54
N GLU A 42 8.59 -6.17 2.91
CA GLU A 42 8.85 -7.20 1.88
C GLU A 42 8.92 -6.60 0.46
N LEU A 43 8.47 -5.35 0.27
CA LEU A 43 8.39 -4.67 -1.03
C LEU A 43 9.71 -4.77 -1.85
N LYS A 44 10.85 -4.65 -1.18
CA LYS A 44 12.18 -4.64 -1.83
C LYS A 44 12.68 -6.01 -2.25
N HIS A 45 12.04 -7.10 -1.83
CA HIS A 45 12.51 -8.47 -2.05
C HIS A 45 12.01 -9.09 -3.36
N GLY A 46 11.47 -8.29 -4.28
CA GLY A 46 10.92 -8.78 -5.55
C GLY A 46 9.75 -7.95 -6.06
N PRO A 47 8.72 -7.66 -5.22
CA PRO A 47 7.48 -7.05 -5.70
C PRO A 47 7.66 -5.70 -6.39
N LEU A 48 8.64 -4.90 -5.96
CA LEU A 48 8.94 -3.62 -6.59
C LEU A 48 9.29 -3.75 -8.09
N ALA A 49 9.77 -4.90 -8.54
CA ALA A 49 10.07 -5.14 -9.96
C ALA A 49 8.81 -5.19 -10.84
N LEU A 50 7.65 -5.52 -10.25
CA LEU A 50 6.37 -5.63 -10.94
C LEU A 50 5.59 -4.31 -10.96
N VAL A 51 6.05 -3.30 -10.20
CA VAL A 51 5.36 -2.02 -10.04
C VAL A 51 5.70 -1.08 -11.20
N ASP A 52 4.70 -0.66 -11.96
CA ASP A 52 4.77 0.31 -13.06
C ASP A 52 3.56 1.27 -13.05
N ASP A 53 3.46 2.15 -14.04
CA ASP A 53 2.40 3.17 -14.15
C ASP A 53 1.03 2.62 -14.56
N GLU A 54 0.95 1.37 -15.02
CA GLU A 54 -0.32 0.69 -15.33
C GLU A 54 -0.86 -0.10 -14.12
N MET A 55 -0.08 -0.19 -13.04
CA MET A 55 -0.39 -1.01 -11.88
C MET A 55 -1.10 -0.21 -10.77
N PRO A 56 -2.38 -0.50 -10.45
CA PRO A 56 -3.04 0.08 -9.30
C PRO A 56 -2.44 -0.44 -7.99
N VAL A 57 -2.16 0.47 -7.05
CA VAL A 57 -1.62 0.13 -5.74
C VAL A 57 -2.55 0.65 -4.66
N LEU A 58 -2.91 -0.22 -3.72
CA LEU A 58 -3.62 0.11 -2.49
C LEU A 58 -2.63 0.06 -1.32
N MET A 59 -2.45 1.18 -0.63
CA MET A 59 -1.54 1.24 0.52
C MET A 59 -2.26 1.76 1.76
N ILE A 60 -2.03 1.10 2.89
CA ILE A 60 -2.54 1.52 4.20
C ILE A 60 -1.34 1.91 5.06
N VAL A 61 -1.31 3.16 5.51
CA VAL A 61 -0.24 3.74 6.33
C VAL A 61 -0.80 4.25 7.64
N LEU A 62 -0.43 3.59 8.72
CA LEU A 62 -0.86 3.93 10.07
C LEU A 62 0.29 4.57 10.85
N ARG A 63 -0.03 5.37 11.88
CA ARG A 63 0.97 6.10 12.68
C ARG A 63 1.43 5.24 13.86
N ASP A 64 2.25 4.25 13.54
CA ASP A 64 2.77 3.22 14.44
C ASP A 64 4.32 3.22 14.43
N PRO A 65 4.98 2.39 15.24
CA PRO A 65 6.45 2.37 15.33
C PRO A 65 7.16 2.10 14.00
N VAL A 66 6.47 1.54 13.01
CA VAL A 66 7.03 1.16 11.71
C VAL A 66 6.59 2.10 10.58
N TYR A 67 5.87 3.17 10.93
CA TYR A 67 5.49 4.26 10.03
C TYR A 67 6.62 4.71 9.10
N ILE A 68 7.85 4.84 9.61
CA ILE A 68 9.01 5.26 8.81
C ILE A 68 9.28 4.26 7.66
N LYS A 69 9.15 2.95 7.89
CA LYS A 69 9.34 1.95 6.82
C LYS A 69 8.20 2.02 5.80
N CYS A 70 6.96 2.20 6.25
CA CYS A 70 5.82 2.41 5.37
C CYS A 70 5.97 3.67 4.51
N MET A 71 6.48 4.77 5.08
CA MET A 71 6.80 5.98 4.33
C MET A 71 7.88 5.74 3.27
N ASN A 72 8.92 4.99 3.60
CA ASN A 72 9.96 4.64 2.63
C ASN A 72 9.42 3.77 1.49
N ALA A 73 8.52 2.83 1.80
CA ALA A 73 7.84 2.03 0.78
C ALA A 73 6.93 2.89 -0.10
N LEU A 74 6.16 3.81 0.49
CA LEU A 74 5.31 4.76 -0.22
C LEU A 74 6.12 5.60 -1.21
N GLN A 75 7.29 6.08 -0.81
CA GLN A 75 8.19 6.84 -1.69
C GLN A 75 8.71 5.99 -2.87
N GLN A 76 9.03 4.71 -2.64
CA GLN A 76 9.48 3.80 -3.70
C GLN A 76 8.39 3.43 -4.69
N VAL A 77 7.15 3.32 -4.23
CA VAL A 77 5.98 3.06 -5.07
C VAL A 77 5.62 4.30 -5.88
N THR A 78 5.53 5.46 -5.22
CA THR A 78 5.18 6.73 -5.90
C THR A 78 6.23 7.21 -6.90
N SER A 79 7.50 6.85 -6.74
CA SER A 79 8.54 7.16 -7.73
C SER A 79 8.34 6.44 -9.07
N ARG A 80 7.53 5.37 -9.10
CA ARG A 80 7.19 4.59 -10.29
C ARG A 80 5.91 5.04 -11.00
N LYS A 81 5.30 6.15 -10.55
CA LYS A 81 4.10 6.77 -11.16
C LYS A 81 2.86 5.86 -11.22
N VAL A 82 2.75 4.94 -10.27
CA VAL A 82 1.56 4.08 -10.10
C VAL A 82 0.28 4.90 -9.89
N ASP A 83 -0.86 4.28 -10.18
CA ASP A 83 -2.15 4.74 -9.67
C ASP A 83 -2.32 4.30 -8.21
N LEU A 84 -2.09 5.22 -7.26
CA LEU A 84 -2.04 4.91 -5.82
C LEU A 84 -3.32 5.34 -5.10
N LEU A 85 -4.00 4.37 -4.49
CA LEU A 85 -5.02 4.57 -3.46
C LEU A 85 -4.40 4.44 -2.06
N LEU A 86 -4.31 5.55 -1.33
CA LEU A 86 -3.68 5.62 -0.01
C LEU A 86 -4.71 5.82 1.10
N PHE A 87 -4.76 4.88 2.04
CA PHE A 87 -5.43 5.03 3.32
C PHE A 87 -4.41 5.43 4.38
N ALA A 88 -4.61 6.57 5.03
CA ALA A 88 -3.69 7.03 6.05
C ALA A 88 -4.39 7.75 7.19
N ASN A 89 -3.77 7.70 8.38
CA ASN A 89 -4.25 8.45 9.54
C ASN A 89 -4.21 9.97 9.24
N LYS A 90 -5.24 10.69 9.68
CA LYS A 90 -5.39 12.16 9.51
C LYS A 90 -4.18 12.98 9.97
N ALA A 91 -3.41 12.47 10.93
CA ALA A 91 -2.21 13.14 11.44
C ALA A 91 -0.97 13.00 10.54
N MET A 92 -1.07 12.26 9.42
CA MET A 92 0.01 12.11 8.45
C MET A 92 0.29 13.44 7.75
N LYS A 93 1.54 13.91 7.79
CA LYS A 93 1.97 15.06 6.97
C LYS A 93 1.87 14.65 5.50
N LYS A 94 1.18 15.45 4.70
CA LYS A 94 1.01 15.22 3.25
C LYS A 94 2.38 15.01 2.59
N PRO A 95 2.58 13.94 1.79
CA PRO A 95 3.77 13.82 0.97
C PRO A 95 3.79 14.98 -0.02
N ASN A 96 4.81 15.84 0.05
CA ASN A 96 4.98 16.91 -0.92
C ASN A 96 5.29 16.31 -2.29
N ARG A 97 4.52 16.71 -3.31
CA ARG A 97 4.93 16.91 -4.72
C ARG A 97 4.46 15.93 -5.81
N PHE A 98 3.92 14.74 -5.56
CA PHE A 98 3.76 13.74 -6.64
C PHE A 98 2.38 13.11 -6.88
N LEU A 99 1.32 13.57 -6.22
CA LEU A 99 0.05 12.85 -6.28
C LEU A 99 -1.00 13.64 -7.07
N ARG A 100 -1.07 13.38 -8.38
CA ARG A 100 -2.15 13.83 -9.26
C ARG A 100 -3.46 13.12 -8.89
N GLU A 101 -4.45 13.90 -8.48
CA GLU A 101 -5.90 13.72 -8.67
C GLU A 101 -6.65 12.43 -8.23
N ALA A 102 -6.04 11.45 -7.56
CA ALA A 102 -6.77 10.30 -6.98
C ALA A 102 -7.01 10.39 -5.45
N TRP A 103 -7.17 11.61 -4.91
CA TRP A 103 -7.30 11.81 -3.45
C TRP A 103 -8.76 11.76 -2.99
N LYS A 104 -9.21 10.60 -2.52
CA LYS A 104 -10.32 10.53 -1.54
C LYS A 104 -9.77 10.08 -0.21
N TYR A 105 -9.31 11.04 0.60
CA TYR A 105 -9.06 10.77 2.03
C TYR A 105 -10.33 10.23 2.67
N HIS A 106 -10.31 8.94 3.00
CA HIS A 106 -11.20 8.41 4.03
C HIS A 106 -10.36 8.37 5.29
N ALA A 107 -10.47 9.43 6.09
CA ALA A 107 -9.95 9.43 7.44
C ALA A 107 -10.78 8.42 8.23
N LEU A 108 -10.15 7.28 8.56
CA LEU A 108 -10.64 6.35 9.57
C LEU A 108 -10.25 6.85 10.96
#